data_AF-A0A1M4Y0P0-F1
#
_entry.id   AF-A0A1M4Y0P0-F1
#
_cell.length_a   1.000
_cell.length_b   1.000
_cell.length_c   1.000
_cell.angle_alpha   90.00
_cell.angle_beta   90.00
_cell.angle_gamma   90.00
#
_symmetry.space_group_name_H-M   'P 1'
#
loop_
_entity.id
_entity.type
_entity.pdbx_description
1 polymer ?
#
loop_
_entity_poly.entity_id
_entity_poly.type
_entity_poly.pdbx_seq_one_letter_code
_entity_poly.pdbx_strand_id
1 'polypeptide(L)'
;MKEKVLLEEWKELYEVAVKIKELNPWKYFWDVDIITLILPENEEPVYCSVMGRGGEFYGIGFYFGFDALDNFYKIIETTDMPAQQIQRFQEDNVIICYFGDREELFKEELQIVKDLGLKFRGRNNWIYFRSFKKGYAPYILNKEEVLKLSAIMKYLLQALKNYIKEDIVVNFEEGETLVHKYDEQKNQWVTLAAPLLLPQRKYLIPVLKDELLLSRITKQPTTSAEIEVDIAYLNITIRDKEYDRPIAGRICVLADSKSGMIIDQHILSPEDDEVQYVLDMVISYILNVGKPKKIFVRDEYLFHLLVDLCKRTKISLYIKRKLDAIDYFVEEFVNFR
;
A
#
# COMPACT_ATOMS: atom_id res chain seq x y z
N MET A 1 4.53 20.82 15.91
CA MET A 1 3.08 20.87 16.20
C MET A 1 2.35 20.65 14.89
N LYS A 2 1.65 19.52 14.72
CA LYS A 2 0.82 19.31 13.53
C LYS A 2 -0.30 20.36 13.50
N GLU A 3 -0.51 20.97 12.35
CA GLU A 3 -1.60 21.92 12.18
C GLU A 3 -2.94 21.18 12.26
N LYS A 4 -3.83 21.68 13.12
CA LYS A 4 -5.18 21.15 13.24
C LYS A 4 -5.94 21.48 11.96
N VAL A 5 -6.63 20.49 11.40
CA VAL A 5 -7.54 20.68 10.27
C VAL A 5 -8.70 21.57 10.72
N LEU A 6 -8.98 22.63 9.97
CA LEU A 6 -10.09 23.53 10.23
C LEU A 6 -11.41 22.88 9.78
N LEU A 7 -12.50 23.23 10.45
CA LEU A 7 -13.81 22.67 10.11
C LEU A 7 -14.24 23.01 8.67
N GLU A 8 -13.87 24.18 8.15
CA GLU A 8 -14.17 24.57 6.76
C GLU A 8 -13.39 23.71 5.74
N GLU A 9 -12.16 23.30 6.05
CA GLU A 9 -11.37 22.41 5.18
C GLU A 9 -12.01 21.03 5.07
N TRP A 10 -12.53 20.50 6.20
CA TRP A 10 -13.35 19.29 6.18
C TRP A 10 -14.64 19.48 5.41
N LYS A 11 -15.31 20.62 5.57
CA LYS A 11 -16.57 20.91 4.87
C LYS A 11 -16.39 20.83 3.36
N GLU A 12 -15.34 21.44 2.82
CA GLU A 12 -15.04 21.35 1.38
C GLU A 12 -14.88 19.90 0.91
N LEU A 13 -14.13 19.09 1.66
CA LEU A 13 -13.92 17.67 1.33
C LEU A 13 -15.25 16.89 1.29
N TYR A 14 -16.05 17.02 2.35
CA TYR A 14 -17.32 16.33 2.48
C TYR A 14 -18.34 16.78 1.42
N GLU A 15 -18.40 18.07 1.09
CA GLU A 15 -19.31 18.58 0.05
C GLU A 15 -19.05 17.96 -1.32
N VAL A 16 -17.77 17.79 -1.68
CA VAL A 16 -17.40 17.15 -2.94
C VAL A 16 -17.68 15.65 -2.90
N ALA A 17 -17.39 14.98 -1.78
CA ALA A 17 -17.69 13.57 -1.60
C ALA A 17 -19.20 13.27 -1.73
N VAL A 18 -20.06 14.12 -1.16
CA VAL A 18 -21.52 14.02 -1.29
C VAL A 18 -21.94 14.14 -2.76
N LYS A 19 -21.41 15.15 -3.49
CA LYS A 19 -21.71 15.34 -4.92
C LYS A 19 -21.27 14.15 -5.78
N ILE A 20 -20.13 13.54 -5.48
CA ILE A 20 -19.68 12.32 -6.18
C ILE A 20 -20.62 11.16 -5.87
N LYS A 21 -20.98 10.97 -4.60
CA LYS A 21 -21.91 9.91 -4.18
C LYS A 21 -23.26 9.99 -4.91
N GLU A 22 -23.79 11.20 -5.11
CA GLU A 22 -25.04 11.44 -5.83
C GLU A 22 -25.00 10.96 -7.29
N LEU A 23 -23.81 10.92 -7.93
CA LEU A 23 -23.63 10.37 -9.27
C LEU A 23 -23.72 8.83 -9.31
N ASN A 24 -23.64 8.15 -8.16
CA ASN A 24 -23.59 6.69 -8.07
C ASN A 24 -22.54 6.05 -9.00
N PRO A 25 -21.26 6.45 -8.94
CA PRO A 25 -20.26 6.10 -9.93
C PRO A 25 -20.03 4.58 -10.06
N TRP A 26 -20.20 3.81 -8.97
CA TRP A 26 -20.11 2.34 -8.96
C TRP A 26 -21.13 1.62 -9.86
N LYS A 27 -22.12 2.32 -10.42
CA LYS A 27 -22.99 1.75 -11.47
C LYS A 27 -22.28 1.65 -12.83
N TYR A 28 -21.21 2.41 -13.02
CA TYR A 28 -20.52 2.57 -14.30
C TYR A 28 -19.17 1.85 -14.32
N PHE A 29 -18.45 1.85 -13.20
CA PHE A 29 -17.09 1.32 -13.09
C PHE A 29 -17.06 0.01 -12.29
N TRP A 30 -16.19 -0.92 -12.70
CA TRP A 30 -15.70 -2.02 -11.88
C TRP A 30 -14.50 -1.59 -11.05
N ASP A 31 -14.17 -2.37 -10.02
CA ASP A 31 -13.11 -2.04 -9.05
C ASP A 31 -11.72 -1.86 -9.71
N VAL A 32 -11.51 -2.45 -10.89
CA VAL A 32 -10.26 -2.36 -11.67
C VAL A 32 -10.32 -1.36 -12.83
N ASP A 33 -11.46 -0.70 -13.05
CA ASP A 33 -11.59 0.35 -14.06
C ASP A 33 -10.97 1.64 -13.52
N ILE A 34 -9.83 2.03 -14.09
CA ILE A 34 -9.04 3.15 -13.57
C ILE A 34 -9.44 4.49 -14.22
N ILE A 35 -9.58 5.50 -13.37
CA ILE A 35 -9.67 6.90 -13.77
C ILE A 35 -8.32 7.56 -13.48
N THR A 36 -7.69 8.12 -14.51
CA THR A 36 -6.35 8.73 -14.42
C THR A 36 -6.44 10.24 -14.45
N LEU A 37 -6.05 10.90 -13.36
CA LEU A 37 -6.02 12.36 -13.24
C LEU A 37 -4.59 12.86 -13.46
N ILE A 38 -4.37 13.61 -14.54
CA ILE A 38 -3.07 14.22 -14.86
C ILE A 38 -3.19 15.71 -14.59
N LEU A 39 -2.54 16.15 -13.51
CA LEU A 39 -2.63 17.53 -13.01
C LEU A 39 -1.30 18.25 -13.24
N PRO A 40 -1.28 19.48 -13.79
CA PRO A 40 -0.04 20.22 -14.03
C PRO A 40 0.83 20.45 -12.79
N GLU A 41 0.22 20.50 -11.61
CA GLU A 41 0.90 20.68 -10.33
C GLU A 41 1.56 19.41 -9.77
N ASN A 42 1.28 18.24 -10.35
CA ASN A 42 1.81 16.96 -9.90
C ASN A 42 2.84 16.40 -10.90
N GLU A 43 3.95 15.86 -10.38
CA GLU A 43 4.93 15.15 -11.20
C GLU A 43 4.39 13.81 -11.74
N GLU A 44 3.55 13.14 -10.93
CA GLU A 44 2.94 11.85 -11.27
C GLU A 44 1.40 11.92 -11.23
N PRO A 45 0.70 11.09 -12.02
CA PRO A 45 -0.76 11.08 -12.02
C PRO A 45 -1.36 10.63 -10.67
N VAL A 46 -2.63 10.97 -10.47
CA VAL A 46 -3.46 10.36 -9.42
C VAL A 46 -4.45 9.41 -10.05
N TYR A 47 -4.41 8.16 -9.62
CA TYR A 47 -5.28 7.10 -10.13
C TYR A 47 -6.42 6.88 -9.16
N CYS A 48 -7.65 6.82 -9.68
CA CYS A 48 -8.84 6.58 -8.89
C CYS A 48 -9.47 5.24 -9.29
N SER A 49 -9.76 4.40 -8.31
CA SER A 49 -10.56 3.17 -8.46
C SER A 49 -11.90 3.40 -7.77
N VAL A 50 -12.99 3.21 -8.51
CA VAL A 50 -14.35 3.30 -7.99
C VAL A 50 -14.82 1.89 -7.64
N MET A 51 -15.06 1.65 -6.35
CA MET A 51 -15.44 0.34 -5.83
C MET A 51 -16.93 0.29 -5.47
N GLY A 52 -17.53 -0.87 -5.71
CA GLY A 52 -18.84 -1.22 -5.15
C GLY A 52 -19.92 -1.65 -6.13
N ARG A 53 -19.53 -1.97 -7.36
CA ARG A 53 -20.43 -2.59 -8.34
C ARG A 53 -20.96 -3.94 -7.87
N GLY A 54 -20.18 -4.67 -7.07
CA GLY A 54 -20.58 -5.93 -6.43
C GLY A 54 -21.55 -5.78 -5.26
N GLY A 55 -21.74 -4.57 -4.71
CA GLY A 55 -22.76 -4.26 -3.70
C GLY A 55 -22.42 -4.52 -2.24
N GLU A 56 -21.28 -5.16 -1.94
CA GLU A 56 -20.87 -5.47 -0.55
C GLU A 56 -20.11 -4.31 0.11
N PHE A 57 -19.34 -3.56 -0.68
CA PHE A 57 -18.44 -2.51 -0.24
C PHE A 57 -18.59 -1.31 -1.15
N TYR A 58 -18.52 -0.08 -0.65
CA TYR A 58 -18.55 1.13 -1.48
C TYR A 58 -17.44 2.08 -1.09
N GLY A 59 -16.64 2.49 -2.06
CA GLY A 59 -15.55 3.41 -1.82
C GLY A 59 -14.88 3.91 -3.09
N ILE A 60 -14.00 4.89 -2.93
CA ILE A 60 -13.15 5.38 -4.00
C ILE A 60 -11.73 5.42 -3.45
N GLY A 61 -10.84 4.63 -4.05
CA GLY A 61 -9.43 4.62 -3.75
C GLY A 61 -8.70 5.65 -4.59
N PHE A 62 -7.81 6.42 -3.97
CA PHE A 62 -6.96 7.43 -4.59
C PHE A 62 -5.51 7.01 -4.40
N TYR A 63 -4.85 6.62 -5.48
CA TYR A 63 -3.48 6.15 -5.53
C TYR A 63 -2.63 7.25 -6.16
N PHE A 64 -1.82 7.93 -5.34
CA PHE A 64 -1.02 9.06 -5.78
C PHE A 64 0.34 8.54 -6.27
N GLY A 65 0.56 8.60 -7.58
CA GLY A 65 1.82 8.18 -8.19
C GLY A 65 1.87 6.71 -8.62
N PHE A 66 2.97 6.36 -9.30
CA PHE A 66 3.15 5.06 -9.96
C PHE A 66 3.30 3.91 -8.96
N ASP A 67 4.05 4.11 -7.87
CA ASP A 67 4.27 3.08 -6.85
C ASP A 67 2.96 2.67 -6.15
N ALA A 68 2.05 3.63 -5.93
CA ALA A 68 0.75 3.36 -5.34
C ALA A 68 -0.14 2.53 -6.28
N LEU A 69 -0.12 2.81 -7.59
CA LEU A 69 -0.87 2.04 -8.57
C LEU A 69 -0.27 0.65 -8.84
N ASP A 70 1.06 0.53 -8.91
CA ASP A 70 1.75 -0.76 -9.01
C ASP A 70 1.38 -1.69 -7.84
N ASN A 71 1.37 -1.14 -6.62
CA ASN A 71 0.93 -1.87 -5.42
C ASN A 71 -0.55 -2.24 -5.44
N PHE A 72 -1.43 -1.40 -6.00
CA PHE A 72 -2.83 -1.75 -6.21
C PHE A 72 -2.98 -3.00 -7.07
N TYR A 73 -2.27 -3.09 -8.20
CA TYR A 73 -2.31 -4.29 -9.04
C TYR A 73 -1.72 -5.50 -8.33
N LYS A 74 -0.64 -5.34 -7.56
CA LYS A 74 -0.09 -6.43 -6.74
C LYS A 74 -1.11 -6.98 -5.74
N ILE A 75 -1.94 -6.13 -5.13
CA ILE A 75 -3.00 -6.57 -4.22
C ILE A 75 -4.03 -7.44 -4.98
N ILE A 76 -4.41 -7.04 -6.19
CA ILE A 76 -5.42 -7.75 -6.99
C ILE A 76 -4.88 -9.08 -7.55
N GLU A 77 -3.63 -9.08 -8.03
CA GLU A 77 -3.01 -10.24 -8.69
C GLU A 77 -2.47 -11.28 -7.70
N THR A 78 -2.37 -10.94 -6.41
CA THR A 78 -1.86 -11.85 -5.38
C THR A 78 -2.97 -12.77 -4.88
N THR A 79 -2.96 -14.02 -5.34
CA THR A 79 -3.92 -15.07 -4.94
C THR A 79 -3.38 -16.06 -3.91
N ASP A 80 -2.07 -16.24 -3.83
CA ASP A 80 -1.41 -17.32 -3.08
C ASP A 80 -0.58 -16.83 -1.89
N MET A 81 -0.97 -15.73 -1.26
CA MET A 81 -0.31 -15.17 -0.07
C MET A 81 -1.28 -15.18 1.11
N PRO A 82 -0.82 -15.44 2.36
CA PRO A 82 -1.69 -15.30 3.53
C PRO A 82 -2.28 -13.89 3.61
N ALA A 83 -3.56 -13.77 3.94
CA ALA A 83 -4.29 -12.50 3.86
C ALA A 83 -3.63 -11.36 4.67
N GLN A 84 -3.11 -11.67 5.87
CA GLN A 84 -2.39 -10.71 6.69
C GLN A 84 -1.11 -10.16 6.03
N GLN A 85 -0.50 -10.92 5.11
CA GLN A 85 0.72 -10.50 4.44
C GLN A 85 0.45 -9.57 3.25
N ILE A 86 -0.78 -9.47 2.75
CA ILE A 86 -1.17 -8.55 1.67
C ILE A 86 -0.94 -7.08 2.08
N GLN A 87 -1.00 -6.79 3.39
CA GLN A 87 -0.70 -5.46 3.94
C GLN A 87 0.68 -4.92 3.54
N ARG A 88 1.62 -5.77 3.12
CA ARG A 88 2.93 -5.34 2.63
C ARG A 88 2.89 -4.45 1.38
N PHE A 89 1.82 -4.54 0.60
CA PHE A 89 1.60 -3.68 -0.56
C PHE A 89 0.95 -2.34 -0.20
N GLN A 90 0.72 -2.07 1.09
CA GLN A 90 0.26 -0.76 1.54
C GLN A 90 1.34 0.30 1.30
N GLU A 91 0.94 1.41 0.70
CA GLU A 91 1.81 2.52 0.31
C GLU A 91 1.43 3.83 1.03
N ASP A 92 2.38 4.76 1.20
CA ASP A 92 2.19 6.04 1.90
C ASP A 92 1.24 7.03 1.20
N ASN A 93 1.03 6.79 -0.08
CA ASN A 93 0.35 7.68 -1.00
C ASN A 93 -1.00 7.08 -1.45
N VAL A 94 -1.74 6.51 -0.50
CA VAL A 94 -3.07 5.95 -0.75
C VAL A 94 -4.08 6.53 0.24
N ILE A 95 -5.17 7.05 -0.28
CA ILE A 95 -6.31 7.49 0.51
C ILE A 95 -7.56 6.81 -0.02
N ILE A 96 -8.43 6.31 0.85
CA ILE A 96 -9.72 5.77 0.45
C ILE A 96 -10.84 6.61 1.08
N CYS A 97 -11.77 7.06 0.24
CA CYS A 97 -13.05 7.61 0.64
C CYS A 97 -14.06 6.46 0.70
N TYR A 98 -14.61 6.19 1.87
CA TYR A 98 -15.58 5.12 2.09
C TYR A 98 -17.01 5.66 2.11
N PHE A 99 -17.94 4.83 1.65
CA PHE A 99 -19.38 5.01 1.80
C PHE A 99 -19.92 3.81 2.58
N GLY A 100 -19.73 3.82 3.89
CA GLY A 100 -19.97 2.67 4.76
C GLY A 100 -21.05 2.89 5.82
N ASP A 101 -20.92 2.14 6.89
CA ASP A 101 -21.82 2.13 8.04
C ASP A 101 -21.29 3.04 9.17
N ARG A 102 -22.21 3.43 10.07
CA ARG A 102 -21.89 4.38 11.15
C ARG A 102 -20.81 3.83 12.10
N GLU A 103 -20.86 2.52 12.31
CA GLU A 103 -20.04 1.77 13.27
C GLU A 103 -18.58 1.66 12.82
N GLU A 104 -18.28 1.93 11.55
CA GLU A 104 -16.93 1.87 10.98
C GLU A 104 -16.12 3.16 11.19
N LEU A 105 -16.79 4.25 11.60
CA LEU A 105 -16.17 5.54 11.83
C LEU A 105 -15.47 5.59 13.19
N PHE A 106 -14.32 6.26 13.24
CA PHE A 106 -13.72 6.64 14.51
C PHE A 106 -14.56 7.72 15.22
N LYS A 107 -14.39 7.85 16.54
CA LYS A 107 -15.12 8.84 17.34
C LYS A 107 -14.87 10.26 16.85
N GLU A 108 -13.64 10.54 16.44
CA GLU A 108 -13.18 11.81 15.89
C GLU A 108 -13.89 12.13 14.56
N GLU A 109 -14.08 11.13 13.70
CA GLU A 109 -14.79 11.30 12.42
C GLU A 109 -16.29 11.51 12.63
N LEU A 110 -16.90 10.77 13.55
CA LEU A 110 -18.29 11.00 13.97
C LEU A 110 -18.48 12.43 14.48
N GLN A 111 -17.50 12.96 15.20
CA GLN A 111 -17.52 14.33 15.68
C GLN A 111 -17.41 15.35 14.53
N ILE A 112 -16.53 15.12 13.55
CA ILE A 112 -16.44 15.96 12.34
C ILE A 112 -17.78 15.99 11.60
N VAL A 113 -18.39 14.82 11.33
CA VAL A 113 -19.70 14.73 10.66
C VAL A 113 -20.77 15.53 11.41
N LYS A 114 -20.77 15.44 12.74
CA LYS A 114 -21.70 16.18 13.61
C LYS A 114 -21.46 17.69 13.57
N ASP A 115 -20.20 18.13 13.65
CA ASP A 115 -19.83 19.54 13.65
C ASP A 115 -20.12 20.22 12.31
N LEU A 116 -20.04 19.46 11.21
CA LEU A 116 -20.48 19.89 9.87
C LEU A 116 -22.00 19.93 9.71
N GLY A 117 -22.77 19.44 10.68
CA GLY A 117 -24.23 19.38 10.59
C GLY A 117 -24.76 18.37 9.57
N LEU A 118 -23.92 17.45 9.09
CA LEU A 118 -24.27 16.44 8.09
C LEU A 118 -25.15 15.35 8.71
N LYS A 119 -26.09 14.84 7.90
CA LYS A 119 -27.03 13.79 8.31
C LYS A 119 -27.00 12.63 7.34
N PHE A 120 -26.36 11.53 7.75
CA PHE A 120 -26.38 10.26 7.03
C PHE A 120 -27.36 9.29 7.68
N ARG A 121 -28.04 8.48 6.87
CA ARG A 121 -29.00 7.46 7.31
C ARG A 121 -28.90 6.23 6.43
N GLY A 122 -29.18 5.07 7.01
CA GLY A 122 -29.12 3.78 6.31
C GLY A 122 -27.69 3.23 6.20
N ARG A 123 -27.61 2.00 5.69
CA ARG A 123 -26.32 1.33 5.45
C ARG A 123 -25.58 1.94 4.27
N ASN A 124 -24.25 1.85 4.25
CA ASN A 124 -23.39 2.32 3.16
C ASN A 124 -23.58 3.80 2.77
N ASN A 125 -23.97 4.62 3.74
CA ASN A 125 -24.31 6.01 3.52
C ASN A 125 -23.39 7.00 4.25
N TRP A 126 -22.61 6.52 5.22
CA TRP A 126 -21.70 7.33 6.02
C TRP A 126 -20.39 7.52 5.26
N ILE A 127 -19.98 8.79 5.10
CA ILE A 127 -18.75 9.16 4.42
C ILE A 127 -17.64 9.27 5.45
N TYR A 128 -16.52 8.61 5.22
CA TYR A 128 -15.31 8.74 6.02
C TYR A 128 -14.07 8.44 5.18
N PHE A 129 -12.90 8.76 5.71
CA PHE A 129 -11.67 8.74 4.93
C PHE A 129 -10.56 8.02 5.70
N ARG A 130 -9.77 7.20 4.99
CA ARG A 130 -8.58 6.56 5.57
C ARG A 130 -7.37 6.89 4.73
N SER A 131 -6.36 7.45 5.37
CA SER A 131 -5.01 7.56 4.84
C SER A 131 -4.24 6.30 5.22
N PHE A 132 -3.62 5.68 4.23
CA PHE A 132 -2.79 4.50 4.36
C PHE A 132 -1.32 4.92 4.35
N LYS A 133 -0.52 4.32 5.24
CA LYS A 133 0.93 4.55 5.30
C LYS A 133 1.69 3.27 5.63
N LYS A 134 2.76 2.98 4.91
CA LYS A 134 3.58 1.78 5.11
C LYS A 134 4.02 1.71 6.58
N GLY A 135 3.85 0.54 7.20
CA GLY A 135 4.16 0.34 8.62
C GLY A 135 3.14 0.91 9.61
N TYR A 136 2.04 1.52 9.16
CA TYR A 136 0.99 2.03 10.03
C TYR A 136 -0.38 1.41 9.72
N ALA A 137 -1.29 1.43 10.69
CA ALA A 137 -2.69 1.13 10.45
C ALA A 137 -3.37 2.29 9.67
N PRO A 138 -4.39 2.01 8.85
CA PRO A 138 -5.17 3.06 8.20
C PRO A 138 -5.78 4.02 9.23
N TYR A 139 -5.70 5.31 8.98
CA TYR A 139 -6.07 6.31 9.99
C TYR A 139 -6.74 7.55 9.39
N ILE A 140 -7.31 8.40 10.25
CA ILE A 140 -7.89 9.68 9.85
C ILE A 140 -6.85 10.56 9.15
N LEU A 141 -7.32 11.38 8.19
CA LEU A 141 -6.48 12.28 7.41
C LEU A 141 -5.93 13.42 8.27
N ASN A 142 -4.72 13.83 7.93
CA ASN A 142 -4.12 15.07 8.40
C ASN A 142 -4.52 16.27 7.49
N LYS A 143 -4.12 17.48 7.87
CA LYS A 143 -4.48 18.72 7.15
C LYS A 143 -4.05 18.72 5.68
N GLU A 144 -2.81 18.35 5.41
CA GLU A 144 -2.27 18.28 4.05
C GLU A 144 -3.07 17.30 3.20
N GLU A 145 -3.39 16.12 3.75
CA GLU A 145 -4.18 15.10 3.08
C GLU A 145 -5.62 15.57 2.80
N VAL A 146 -6.25 16.30 3.74
CA VAL A 146 -7.59 16.88 3.53
C VAL A 146 -7.59 17.91 2.40
N LEU A 147 -6.63 18.84 2.40
CA LEU A 147 -6.52 19.86 1.35
C LEU A 147 -6.24 19.23 -0.01
N LYS A 148 -5.27 18.32 -0.08
CA LYS A 148 -4.89 17.60 -1.30
C LYS A 148 -6.08 16.80 -1.84
N LEU A 149 -6.72 15.97 -1.02
CA LEU A 149 -7.83 15.14 -1.45
C LEU A 149 -9.03 15.99 -1.90
N SER A 150 -9.32 17.10 -1.22
CA SER A 150 -10.40 18.02 -1.62
C SER A 150 -10.21 18.55 -3.04
N ALA A 151 -8.98 18.90 -3.41
CA ALA A 151 -8.66 19.34 -4.78
C ALA A 151 -8.82 18.19 -5.78
N ILE A 152 -8.23 17.03 -5.51
CA ILE A 152 -8.32 15.85 -6.38
C ILE A 152 -9.77 15.43 -6.63
N MET A 153 -10.60 15.39 -5.58
CA MET A 153 -12.00 14.99 -5.72
C MET A 153 -12.80 15.98 -6.58
N LYS A 154 -12.44 17.26 -6.65
CA LYS A 154 -13.08 18.23 -7.57
C LYS A 154 -12.76 17.89 -9.03
N TYR A 155 -11.56 17.42 -9.34
CA TYR A 155 -11.21 16.92 -10.68
C TYR A 155 -11.88 15.59 -11.00
N LEU A 156 -11.91 14.65 -10.04
CA LEU A 156 -12.65 13.39 -10.19
C LEU A 156 -14.14 13.65 -10.47
N LEU A 157 -14.77 14.57 -9.74
CA LEU A 157 -16.16 14.95 -9.97
C LEU A 157 -16.40 15.48 -11.40
N GLN A 158 -15.45 16.24 -11.95
CA GLN A 158 -15.52 16.71 -13.34
C GLN A 158 -15.36 15.55 -14.33
N ALA A 159 -14.37 14.68 -14.11
CA ALA A 159 -14.14 13.50 -14.94
C ALA A 159 -15.39 12.60 -15.01
N LEU A 160 -16.00 12.30 -13.86
CA LEU A 160 -17.23 11.50 -13.78
C LEU A 160 -18.42 12.18 -14.48
N LYS A 161 -18.59 13.49 -14.31
CA LYS A 161 -19.65 14.24 -14.99
C LYS A 161 -19.49 14.21 -16.50
N ASN A 162 -18.27 14.40 -17.00
CA ASN A 162 -17.99 14.37 -18.43
C ASN A 162 -18.21 12.96 -18.99
N TYR A 163 -17.70 11.93 -18.32
CA TYR A 163 -17.93 10.54 -18.69
C TYR A 163 -19.42 10.20 -18.84
N ILE A 164 -20.24 10.57 -17.85
CA ILE A 164 -21.69 10.29 -17.85
C ILE A 164 -22.43 11.14 -18.90
N LYS A 165 -22.08 12.43 -19.03
CA LYS A 165 -22.83 13.36 -19.88
C LYS A 165 -22.47 13.22 -21.36
N GLU A 166 -21.21 12.95 -21.65
CA GLU A 166 -20.68 12.86 -23.02
C GLU A 166 -20.65 11.41 -23.55
N ASP A 167 -21.04 10.43 -22.73
CA ASP A 167 -21.08 9.00 -23.06
C ASP A 167 -19.73 8.50 -23.60
N ILE A 168 -18.66 8.84 -22.87
CA ILE A 168 -17.29 8.52 -23.28
C ILE A 168 -17.08 7.01 -23.22
N VAL A 169 -16.81 6.41 -24.37
CA VAL A 169 -16.47 4.98 -24.47
C VAL A 169 -15.00 4.79 -24.09
N VAL A 170 -14.74 3.91 -23.11
CA VAL A 170 -13.40 3.54 -22.65
C VAL A 170 -13.29 2.02 -22.69
N ASN A 171 -12.23 1.48 -23.30
CA ASN A 171 -11.99 0.05 -23.36
C ASN A 171 -11.06 -0.42 -22.22
N PHE A 172 -11.63 -0.54 -21.01
CA PHE A 172 -10.89 -0.96 -19.82
C PHE A 172 -10.25 -2.36 -19.97
N GLU A 173 -10.90 -3.28 -20.69
CA GLU A 173 -10.40 -4.64 -20.91
C GLU A 173 -9.11 -4.68 -21.75
N GLU A 174 -8.90 -3.71 -22.65
CA GLU A 174 -7.69 -3.56 -23.45
C GLU A 174 -6.67 -2.58 -22.81
N GLY A 175 -6.84 -2.26 -21.52
CA GLY A 175 -5.89 -1.45 -20.76
C GLY A 175 -6.03 0.07 -20.95
N GLU A 176 -7.16 0.54 -21.46
CA GLU A 176 -7.48 1.98 -21.43
C GLU A 176 -7.96 2.43 -20.04
N THR A 177 -7.83 3.73 -19.79
CA THR A 177 -8.33 4.40 -18.59
C THR A 177 -9.13 5.63 -18.98
N LEU A 178 -10.01 6.07 -18.08
CA LEU A 178 -10.65 7.37 -18.22
C LEU A 178 -9.65 8.46 -17.80
N VAL A 179 -9.04 9.14 -18.75
CA VAL A 179 -8.05 10.18 -18.48
C VAL A 179 -8.74 11.55 -18.38
N HIS A 180 -8.48 12.27 -17.30
CA HIS A 180 -8.83 13.68 -17.14
C HIS A 180 -7.57 14.52 -16.99
N LYS A 181 -7.38 15.48 -17.89
CA LYS A 181 -6.14 16.28 -17.95
C LYS A 181 -6.40 17.70 -18.46
N TYR A 182 -5.47 18.60 -18.18
CA TYR A 182 -5.48 19.92 -18.79
C TYR A 182 -4.95 19.85 -20.23
N ASP A 183 -5.73 20.36 -21.19
CA ASP A 183 -5.32 20.52 -22.58
C ASP A 183 -4.80 21.95 -22.77
N GLU A 184 -3.47 22.11 -22.86
CA GLU A 184 -2.83 23.41 -23.03
C GLU A 184 -3.21 24.10 -24.35
N GLN A 185 -3.48 23.32 -25.41
CA GLN A 185 -3.84 23.89 -26.71
C GLN A 185 -5.25 24.48 -26.70
N LYS A 186 -6.16 23.83 -25.97
CA LYS A 186 -7.56 24.28 -25.83
C LYS A 186 -7.79 25.15 -24.59
N ASN A 187 -6.79 25.28 -23.72
CA ASN A 187 -6.84 26.00 -22.45
C ASN A 187 -8.06 25.59 -21.59
N GLN A 188 -8.32 24.28 -21.50
CA GLN A 188 -9.44 23.71 -20.76
C GLN A 188 -9.14 22.30 -20.26
N TRP A 189 -9.88 21.85 -19.25
CA TRP A 189 -9.88 20.46 -18.82
C TRP A 189 -10.64 19.58 -19.82
N VAL A 190 -10.07 18.43 -20.16
CA VAL A 190 -10.67 17.45 -21.07
C VAL A 190 -10.72 16.07 -20.43
N THR A 191 -11.71 15.28 -20.81
CA THR A 191 -11.85 13.88 -20.42
C THR A 191 -11.88 13.02 -21.68
N LEU A 192 -11.10 11.95 -21.72
CA LEU A 192 -11.02 11.03 -22.87
C LEU A 192 -10.53 9.63 -22.45
N ALA A 193 -10.75 8.63 -23.30
CA ALA A 193 -10.12 7.33 -23.18
C ALA A 193 -8.67 7.37 -23.67
N ALA A 194 -7.74 6.81 -22.89
CA ALA A 194 -6.37 6.60 -23.34
C ALA A 194 -5.69 5.45 -22.58
N PRO A 195 -4.66 4.81 -23.15
CA PRO A 195 -3.93 3.72 -22.51
C PRO A 195 -3.37 4.10 -21.13
N LEU A 196 -3.38 3.17 -20.19
CA LEU A 196 -2.70 3.33 -18.92
C LEU A 196 -1.19 3.46 -19.13
N LEU A 197 -0.60 4.53 -18.58
CA LEU A 197 0.85 4.69 -18.50
C LEU A 197 1.31 4.33 -17.09
N LEU A 198 1.94 3.16 -16.95
CA LEU A 198 2.55 2.69 -15.72
C LEU A 198 3.99 2.26 -16.01
N PRO A 199 5.02 3.01 -15.56
CA PRO A 199 6.41 2.62 -15.73
C PRO A 199 6.73 1.38 -14.89
N GLN A 200 7.76 0.63 -15.31
CA GLN A 200 8.27 -0.47 -14.48
C GLN A 200 8.86 0.07 -13.18
N ARG A 201 8.45 -0.54 -12.07
CA ARG A 201 8.96 -0.22 -10.74
C ARG A 201 10.47 -0.48 -10.66
N LYS A 202 11.17 0.42 -9.98
CA LYS A 202 12.60 0.29 -9.69
C LYS A 202 12.79 0.00 -8.22
N TYR A 203 13.51 -1.08 -7.91
CA TYR A 203 13.91 -1.39 -6.54
C TYR A 203 15.34 -0.93 -6.29
N LEU A 204 15.58 -0.43 -5.08
CA LEU A 204 16.93 -0.16 -4.60
C LEU A 204 17.63 -1.49 -4.30
N ILE A 205 18.87 -1.60 -4.76
CA ILE A 205 19.72 -2.77 -4.50
C ILE A 205 20.83 -2.32 -3.54
N PRO A 206 20.79 -2.74 -2.27
CA PRO A 206 21.86 -2.47 -1.32
C PRO A 206 23.16 -3.15 -1.76
N VAL A 207 24.28 -2.46 -1.57
CA VAL A 207 25.61 -2.99 -1.89
C VAL A 207 26.49 -2.97 -0.66
N LEU A 208 26.98 -4.14 -0.26
CA LEU A 208 27.91 -4.27 0.86
C LEU A 208 29.29 -3.72 0.46
N LYS A 209 29.68 -2.58 1.03
CA LYS A 209 30.96 -1.91 0.71
C LYS A 209 32.14 -2.44 1.54
N ASP A 210 31.89 -3.13 2.65
CA ASP A 210 32.94 -3.70 3.49
C ASP A 210 33.54 -4.95 2.82
N GLU A 211 34.68 -4.77 2.15
CA GLU A 211 35.41 -5.83 1.46
C GLU A 211 36.00 -6.88 2.42
N LEU A 212 36.33 -6.51 3.67
CA LEU A 212 36.82 -7.46 4.67
C LEU A 212 35.68 -8.38 5.10
N LEU A 213 34.51 -7.80 5.42
CA LEU A 213 33.31 -8.57 5.74
C LEU A 213 32.89 -9.46 4.59
N LEU A 214 32.89 -8.93 3.36
CA LEU A 214 32.62 -9.71 2.15
C LEU A 214 33.57 -10.91 2.02
N SER A 215 34.88 -10.68 2.22
CA SER A 215 35.89 -11.75 2.17
C SER A 215 35.60 -12.84 3.20
N ARG A 216 35.15 -12.45 4.41
CA ARG A 216 34.79 -13.40 5.47
C ARG A 216 33.57 -14.22 5.10
N ILE A 217 32.47 -13.60 4.66
CA ILE A 217 31.23 -14.32 4.31
C ILE A 217 31.41 -15.20 3.07
N THR A 218 32.18 -14.77 2.07
CA THR A 218 32.40 -15.56 0.84
C THR A 218 33.22 -16.82 1.10
N LYS A 219 34.16 -16.78 2.06
CA LYS A 219 35.00 -17.92 2.48
C LYS A 219 34.29 -18.94 3.38
N GLN A 220 33.11 -18.60 3.91
CA GLN A 220 32.35 -19.56 4.72
C GLN A 220 32.00 -20.81 3.89
N PRO A 221 31.94 -21.99 4.52
CA PRO A 221 31.55 -23.22 3.84
C PRO A 221 30.09 -23.12 3.40
N THR A 222 29.76 -23.75 2.27
CA THR A 222 28.37 -23.93 1.86
C THR A 222 27.77 -25.09 2.63
N THR A 223 26.57 -24.88 3.17
CA THR A 223 25.80 -25.89 3.91
C THR A 223 24.66 -26.42 3.05
N SER A 224 23.99 -27.49 3.50
CA SER A 224 22.76 -28.00 2.88
C SER A 224 21.48 -27.30 3.36
N ALA A 225 21.61 -26.27 4.19
CA ALA A 225 20.48 -25.56 4.77
C ALA A 225 19.70 -24.77 3.71
N GLU A 226 18.39 -24.64 3.90
CA GLU A 226 17.52 -23.78 3.12
C GLU A 226 16.76 -22.92 4.12
N ILE A 227 16.84 -21.60 3.96
CA ILE A 227 16.27 -20.65 4.94
C ILE A 227 15.21 -19.77 4.30
N GLU A 228 14.28 -19.29 5.11
CA GLU A 228 13.25 -18.32 4.77
C GLU A 228 13.60 -16.99 5.45
N VAL A 229 13.42 -15.88 4.75
CA VAL A 229 13.65 -14.52 5.27
C VAL A 229 12.47 -13.64 4.85
N ASP A 230 11.85 -12.96 5.81
CA ASP A 230 10.72 -12.07 5.54
C ASP A 230 10.65 -10.88 6.50
N ILE A 231 9.95 -9.84 6.06
CA ILE A 231 9.34 -8.85 6.94
C ILE A 231 7.86 -9.22 7.00
N ALA A 232 7.49 -9.96 8.04
CA ALA A 232 6.15 -10.49 8.20
C ALA A 232 5.24 -9.49 8.93
N TYR A 233 3.99 -9.42 8.49
CA TYR A 233 2.93 -8.62 9.11
C TYR A 233 2.13 -9.49 10.09
N LEU A 234 1.98 -9.01 11.33
CA LEU A 234 1.36 -9.75 12.43
C LEU A 234 -0.16 -9.52 12.54
N ASN A 235 -0.74 -8.70 11.66
CA ASN A 235 -2.15 -8.26 11.72
C ASN A 235 -2.56 -7.66 13.09
N ILE A 236 -1.61 -7.05 13.79
CA ILE A 236 -1.85 -6.33 15.04
C ILE A 236 -1.65 -4.84 14.82
N THR A 237 -2.38 -4.05 15.61
CA THR A 237 -2.20 -2.61 15.68
C THR A 237 -1.65 -2.23 17.06
N ILE A 238 -0.57 -1.46 17.08
CA ILE A 238 0.11 -1.01 18.30
C ILE A 238 -0.16 0.49 18.48
N ARG A 239 -0.72 0.88 19.63
CA ARG A 239 -0.89 2.29 19.99
C ARG A 239 0.22 2.67 20.95
N ASP A 240 1.14 3.48 20.46
CA ASP A 240 2.22 4.05 21.25
C ASP A 240 2.07 5.59 21.28
N LYS A 241 2.42 6.20 22.42
CA LYS A 241 2.26 7.65 22.65
C LYS A 241 3.27 8.48 21.85
N GLU A 242 4.36 7.87 21.39
CA GLU A 242 5.37 8.54 20.58
C GLU A 242 4.92 8.76 19.13
N TYR A 243 3.85 8.08 18.70
CA TYR A 243 3.34 8.15 17.34
C TYR A 243 1.91 8.67 17.30
N ASP A 244 1.64 9.58 16.37
CA ASP A 244 0.31 10.14 16.15
C ASP A 244 -0.67 9.17 15.47
N ARG A 245 -0.16 8.05 14.96
CA ARG A 245 -0.89 7.03 14.21
C ARG A 245 -0.59 5.65 14.79
N PRO A 246 -1.59 4.77 14.92
CA PRO A 246 -1.33 3.40 15.32
C PRO A 246 -0.42 2.68 14.32
N ILE A 247 0.54 1.92 14.84
CA ILE A 247 1.56 1.20 14.07
C ILE A 247 1.03 -0.18 13.68
N ALA A 248 1.35 -0.63 12.47
CA ALA A 248 1.12 -2.01 12.06
C ALA A 248 2.26 -2.90 12.58
N GLY A 249 1.93 -3.99 13.26
CA GLY A 249 2.94 -4.92 13.80
C GLY A 249 3.70 -5.62 12.69
N ARG A 250 5.00 -5.35 12.58
CA ARG A 250 5.92 -5.96 11.62
C ARG A 250 7.08 -6.62 12.34
N ILE A 251 7.56 -7.73 11.79
CA ILE A 251 8.69 -8.47 12.36
C ILE A 251 9.60 -8.99 11.23
N CYS A 252 10.90 -8.68 11.31
CA CYS A 252 11.92 -9.36 10.52
C CYS A 252 12.12 -10.77 11.08
N VAL A 253 12.08 -11.79 10.23
CA VAL A 253 12.22 -13.19 10.67
C VAL A 253 13.14 -13.94 9.71
N LEU A 254 14.05 -14.74 10.28
CA LEU A 254 14.83 -15.75 9.57
C LEU A 254 14.53 -17.12 10.18
N ALA A 255 14.13 -18.07 9.34
CA ALA A 255 13.74 -19.41 9.75
C ALA A 255 14.43 -20.49 8.91
N ASP A 256 14.65 -21.66 9.50
CA ASP A 256 15.04 -22.85 8.74
C ASP A 256 13.79 -23.43 8.05
N SER A 257 13.83 -23.50 6.72
CA SER A 257 12.67 -23.86 5.89
C SER A 257 12.22 -25.32 6.09
N LYS A 258 13.10 -26.20 6.60
CA LYS A 258 12.80 -27.64 6.75
C LYS A 258 12.26 -27.99 8.12
N SER A 259 12.90 -27.48 9.16
CA SER A 259 12.54 -27.76 10.56
C SER A 259 11.45 -26.83 11.08
N GLY A 260 11.23 -25.68 10.43
CA GLY A 260 10.33 -24.64 10.92
C GLY A 260 10.90 -23.82 12.07
N MET A 261 12.16 -24.06 12.46
CA MET A 261 12.79 -23.36 13.58
C MET A 261 13.06 -21.89 13.22
N ILE A 262 12.58 -20.97 14.06
CA ILE A 262 12.97 -19.56 13.99
C ILE A 262 14.40 -19.44 14.51
N ILE A 263 15.29 -18.95 13.64
CA ILE A 263 16.71 -18.79 13.93
C ILE A 263 16.98 -17.39 14.49
N ASP A 264 16.33 -16.37 13.93
CA ASP A 264 16.46 -14.98 14.35
C ASP A 264 15.17 -14.20 14.08
N GLN A 265 14.87 -13.21 14.92
CA GLN A 265 13.69 -12.36 14.77
C GLN A 265 13.87 -10.99 15.41
N HIS A 266 13.27 -9.96 14.81
CA HIS A 266 13.30 -8.60 15.32
C HIS A 266 11.99 -7.85 15.01
N ILE A 267 11.30 -7.35 16.04
CA ILE A 267 10.08 -6.54 15.86
C ILE A 267 10.50 -5.16 15.37
N LEU A 268 9.89 -4.69 14.27
CA LEU A 268 10.21 -3.40 13.66
C LEU A 268 9.29 -2.29 14.17
N SER A 269 9.90 -1.18 14.56
CA SER A 269 9.28 0.14 14.63
C SER A 269 9.26 0.83 13.27
N PRO A 270 8.46 1.91 13.08
CA PRO A 270 8.42 2.66 11.82
C PRO A 270 9.74 3.33 11.41
N GLU A 271 10.57 3.72 12.37
CA GLU A 271 11.86 4.41 12.16
C GLU A 271 13.04 3.48 11.96
N ASP A 272 12.84 2.16 12.14
CA ASP A 272 13.89 1.17 11.95
C ASP A 272 14.33 1.09 10.48
N ASP A 273 15.63 0.93 10.28
CA ASP A 273 16.21 0.61 8.97
C ASP A 273 15.99 -0.87 8.67
N GLU A 274 14.82 -1.19 8.13
CA GLU A 274 14.43 -2.56 7.77
C GLU A 274 15.42 -3.22 6.78
N VAL A 275 16.09 -2.42 5.94
CA VAL A 275 17.11 -2.91 4.99
C VAL A 275 18.33 -3.41 5.75
N GLN A 276 18.82 -2.62 6.71
CA GLN A 276 19.95 -2.99 7.55
C GLN A 276 19.65 -4.25 8.36
N TYR A 277 18.48 -4.35 8.99
CA TYR A 277 18.09 -5.54 9.76
C TYR A 277 18.06 -6.82 8.91
N VAL A 278 17.45 -6.76 7.72
CA VAL A 278 17.40 -7.93 6.80
C VAL A 278 18.80 -8.36 6.38
N LEU A 279 19.68 -7.40 6.05
CA LEU A 279 21.06 -7.70 5.67
C LEU A 279 21.86 -8.28 6.83
N ASP A 280 21.77 -7.68 8.02
CA ASP A 280 22.50 -8.12 9.21
C ASP A 280 22.09 -9.51 9.64
N MET A 281 20.80 -9.83 9.57
CA MET A 281 20.26 -11.15 9.90
C MET A 281 20.87 -12.24 8.98
N VAL A 282 20.91 -11.98 7.66
CA VAL A 282 21.48 -12.92 6.68
C VAL A 282 23.02 -13.00 6.80
N ILE A 283 23.70 -11.87 6.96
CA ILE A 283 25.16 -11.82 7.14
C ILE A 283 25.56 -12.56 8.41
N SER A 284 24.88 -12.33 9.52
CA SER A 284 25.13 -13.00 10.80
C SER A 284 24.91 -14.51 10.68
N TYR A 285 23.85 -14.93 9.99
CA TYR A 285 23.62 -16.35 9.71
C TYR A 285 24.81 -16.96 8.95
N ILE A 286 25.25 -16.32 7.86
CA ILE A 286 26.36 -16.82 7.04
C ILE A 286 27.65 -16.94 7.86
N LEU A 287 27.96 -15.95 8.70
CA LEU A 287 29.18 -15.95 9.52
C LEU A 287 29.18 -17.04 10.59
N ASN A 288 28.03 -17.34 11.19
CA ASN A 288 27.92 -18.25 12.33
C ASN A 288 27.64 -19.70 11.92
N VAL A 289 26.84 -19.90 10.87
CA VAL A 289 26.36 -21.23 10.42
C VAL A 289 27.02 -21.67 9.12
N GLY A 290 27.33 -20.71 8.24
CA GLY A 290 27.82 -20.95 6.88
C GLY A 290 26.81 -20.54 5.82
N LYS A 291 27.23 -20.54 4.55
CA LYS A 291 26.37 -20.11 3.44
C LYS A 291 25.23 -21.12 3.23
N PRO A 292 23.95 -20.73 3.31
CA PRO A 292 22.85 -21.63 2.98
C PRO A 292 22.89 -22.00 1.50
N LYS A 293 22.31 -23.15 1.15
CA LYS A 293 22.14 -23.55 -0.24
C LYS A 293 21.13 -22.64 -0.95
N LYS A 294 20.05 -22.28 -0.25
CA LYS A 294 18.97 -21.44 -0.76
C LYS A 294 18.46 -20.48 0.30
N ILE A 295 18.03 -19.31 -0.16
CA ILE A 295 17.24 -18.34 0.59
C ILE A 295 15.92 -18.15 -0.14
N PHE A 296 14.81 -18.27 0.58
CA PHE A 296 13.48 -17.94 0.11
C PHE A 296 13.04 -16.61 0.74
N VAL A 297 12.55 -15.71 -0.10
CA VAL A 297 11.95 -14.43 0.32
C VAL A 297 10.55 -14.31 -0.26
N ARG A 298 9.70 -13.48 0.35
CA ARG A 298 8.28 -13.48 -0.04
C ARG A 298 7.98 -12.70 -1.32
N ASP A 299 8.67 -11.58 -1.52
CA ASP A 299 8.35 -10.62 -2.57
C ASP A 299 9.61 -10.09 -3.29
N GLU A 300 9.36 -9.30 -4.32
CA GLU A 300 10.41 -8.65 -5.09
C GLU A 300 11.22 -7.64 -4.28
N TYR A 301 10.60 -6.96 -3.30
CA TYR A 301 11.30 -5.99 -2.48
C TYR A 301 12.45 -6.66 -1.72
N LEU A 302 12.15 -7.72 -0.96
CA LEU A 302 13.14 -8.51 -0.23
C LEU A 302 14.14 -9.20 -1.16
N PHE A 303 13.69 -9.64 -2.34
CA PHE A 303 14.59 -10.19 -3.34
C PHE A 303 15.66 -9.17 -3.73
N HIS A 304 15.28 -7.94 -4.03
CA HIS A 304 16.22 -6.88 -4.41
C HIS A 304 17.10 -6.41 -3.26
N LEU A 305 16.65 -6.52 -2.00
CA LEU A 305 17.51 -6.28 -0.84
C LEU A 305 18.69 -7.27 -0.76
N LEU A 306 18.45 -8.54 -1.12
CA LEU A 306 19.43 -9.61 -0.95
C LEU A 306 20.16 -10.01 -2.24
N VAL A 307 19.73 -9.52 -3.41
CA VAL A 307 20.23 -10.02 -4.70
C VAL A 307 21.74 -9.81 -4.91
N ASP A 308 22.29 -8.66 -4.52
CA ASP A 308 23.73 -8.40 -4.64
C ASP A 308 24.54 -9.31 -3.71
N LEU A 309 24.13 -9.38 -2.44
CA LEU A 309 24.75 -10.23 -1.43
C LEU A 309 24.76 -11.70 -1.86
N CYS A 310 23.62 -12.21 -2.33
CA CYS A 310 23.47 -13.60 -2.78
C CYS A 310 24.32 -13.88 -4.02
N LYS A 311 24.37 -12.96 -4.99
CA LYS A 311 25.23 -13.09 -6.18
C LYS A 311 26.70 -13.19 -5.81
N ARG A 312 27.19 -12.31 -4.94
CA ARG A 312 28.61 -12.28 -4.53
C ARG A 312 29.01 -13.50 -3.68
N THR A 313 28.07 -14.06 -2.92
CA THR A 313 28.29 -15.25 -2.08
C THR A 313 27.94 -16.57 -2.77
N LYS A 314 27.37 -16.52 -3.98
CA LYS A 314 26.89 -17.66 -4.77
C LYS A 314 25.79 -18.47 -4.07
N ILE A 315 24.92 -17.78 -3.34
CA ILE A 315 23.71 -18.33 -2.71
C ILE A 315 22.56 -18.21 -3.69
N SER A 316 21.73 -19.26 -3.83
CA SER A 316 20.54 -19.19 -4.67
C SER A 316 19.41 -18.47 -3.93
N LEU A 317 18.81 -17.47 -4.55
CA LEU A 317 17.74 -16.64 -3.99
C LEU A 317 16.46 -16.84 -4.81
N TYR A 318 15.33 -17.10 -4.14
CA TYR A 318 14.05 -17.38 -4.79
C TYR A 318 12.92 -16.62 -4.11
N ILE A 319 11.94 -16.19 -4.91
CA ILE A 319 10.68 -15.65 -4.41
C ILE A 319 9.69 -16.79 -4.20
N LYS A 320 9.08 -16.86 -3.00
CA LYS A 320 8.00 -17.79 -2.66
C LYS A 320 6.95 -17.05 -1.84
N ARG A 321 5.73 -16.90 -2.38
CA ARG A 321 4.64 -16.14 -1.73
C ARG A 321 4.18 -16.72 -0.38
N LYS A 322 4.38 -18.03 -0.17
CA LYS A 322 4.17 -18.74 1.10
C LYS A 322 5.51 -19.20 1.66
N LEU A 323 5.83 -18.78 2.88
CA LEU A 323 7.05 -19.14 3.58
C LEU A 323 6.60 -19.98 4.77
N ASP A 324 6.64 -21.31 4.64
CA ASP A 324 5.81 -22.20 5.47
C ASP A 324 6.22 -22.12 6.95
N ALA A 325 7.51 -21.92 7.25
CA ALA A 325 8.01 -21.77 8.60
C ALA A 325 7.58 -20.42 9.20
N ILE A 326 7.71 -19.34 8.43
CA ILE A 326 7.36 -17.98 8.87
C ILE A 326 5.84 -17.82 8.98
N ASP A 327 5.08 -18.38 8.05
CA ASP A 327 3.61 -18.31 8.04
C ASP A 327 3.04 -19.04 9.26
N TYR A 328 3.54 -20.23 9.58
CA TYR A 328 3.18 -20.95 10.80
C TYR A 328 3.52 -20.15 12.06
N PHE A 329 4.72 -19.55 12.12
CA PHE A 329 5.12 -18.71 13.26
C PHE A 329 4.19 -17.50 13.45
N VAL A 330 3.79 -16.83 12.37
CA VAL A 330 2.88 -15.69 12.42
C VAL A 330 1.48 -16.12 12.88
N GLU A 331 0.97 -17.24 12.37
CA GLU A 331 -0.34 -17.78 12.76
C GLU A 331 -0.37 -18.10 14.27
N GLU A 332 0.66 -18.76 14.79
CA GLU A 332 0.76 -19.07 16.21
C GLU A 332 0.92 -17.81 17.08
N PHE A 333 1.68 -16.81 16.61
CA PHE A 333 1.83 -15.55 17.33
C PHE A 333 0.48 -14.86 17.59
N VAL A 334 -0.47 -14.98 16.67
CA VAL A 334 -1.83 -14.43 16.82
C VAL A 334 -2.66 -15.26 17.80
N ASN A 335 -2.53 -16.59 17.79
CA ASN A 335 -3.33 -17.50 18.63
C ASN A 335 -2.99 -17.45 20.12
N PHE A 336 -1.78 -17.04 20.50
CA PHE A 336 -1.33 -16.96 21.90
C PHE A 336 -1.64 -15.63 22.61
N ARG A 337 -2.44 -14.75 21.99
CA ARG A 337 -2.95 -13.50 22.57
C ARG A 337 -4.43 -13.64 22.94
#